data_AF-A0A2P5X0N5-F1
#
_entry.id   AF-A0A2P5X0N5-F1
#
_cell.length_a   1.000
_cell.length_b   1.000
_cell.length_c   1.000
_cell.angle_alpha   90.00
_cell.angle_beta   90.00
_cell.angle_gamma   90.00
#
_symmetry.space_group_name_H-M   'P 1'
#
loop_
_entity.id
_entity.type
_entity.pdbx_description
1 polymer ?
#
loop_
_entity_poly.entity_id
_entity_poly.type
_entity_poly.pdbx_seq_one_letter_code
_entity_poly.pdbx_strand_id
1 'polypeptide(L)'
;MAKNHSLDSRLSESFLSKLTRFIRVHRYPQIPKGNQAWEVGVHTDSTVLSILNQEQLGGLQVFKDNKWIPVKPMADSLIINLGDMMQGK
;
A
#
# COMPACT_ATOMS: atom_id res chain seq x y z
N MET A 1 10.00 5.94 11.88
CA MET A 1 10.18 7.03 10.91
C MET A 1 10.49 8.37 11.60
N ALA A 2 9.63 8.90 12.49
CA ALA A 2 9.85 10.19 13.17
C ALA A 2 11.24 10.35 13.82
N LYS A 3 11.68 9.38 14.64
CA LYS A 3 13.00 9.39 15.29
C LYS A 3 14.17 9.46 14.31
N ASN A 4 14.07 8.76 13.18
CA ASN A 4 15.13 8.73 12.16
C ASN A 4 15.25 10.06 11.41
N HIS A 5 14.21 10.89 11.43
CA HIS A 5 14.22 12.25 10.87
C HIS A 5 14.37 13.33 11.95
N SER A 6 14.80 12.97 13.16
CA SER A 6 14.96 13.88 14.30
C SER A 6 13.67 14.65 14.67
N LEU A 7 12.50 14.10 14.33
CA LEU A 7 11.20 14.65 14.70
C LEU A 7 10.78 14.14 16.09
N ASP A 8 10.14 14.99 16.87
CA ASP A 8 9.55 14.58 18.15
C ASP A 8 8.45 13.54 17.91
N SER A 9 8.61 12.36 18.51
CA SER A 9 7.65 11.26 18.40
C SER A 9 6.29 11.62 18.99
N ARG A 10 6.22 12.53 19.97
CA ARG A 10 4.95 12.94 20.60
C ARG A 10 4.06 13.72 19.63
N LEU A 11 4.66 14.50 18.73
CA LEU A 11 3.93 15.19 17.68
C LEU A 11 3.35 14.20 16.66
N SER A 12 4.08 13.13 16.33
CA SER A 12 3.62 12.12 15.36
C SER A 12 2.32 11.41 15.76
N GLU A 13 2.08 11.20 17.05
CA GLU A 13 0.83 10.60 17.55
C GLU A 13 -0.37 11.54 17.36
N SER A 14 -0.17 12.86 17.48
CA SER A 14 -1.23 13.86 17.30
C SER A 14 -1.71 13.97 15.85
N PHE A 15 -0.87 13.62 14.87
CA PHE A 15 -1.20 13.67 13.45
C PHE A 15 -1.99 12.45 12.96
N LEU A 16 -2.09 11.38 13.75
CA LEU A 16 -2.83 10.17 13.40
C LEU A 16 -4.21 10.16 14.06
N SER A 17 -5.24 10.45 13.28
CA SER A 17 -6.62 10.34 13.76
C SER A 17 -7.01 8.87 13.96
N LYS A 18 -7.56 8.55 15.14
CA LYS A 18 -8.15 7.22 15.39
C LYS A 18 -9.34 6.91 14.49
N LEU A 19 -10.03 7.95 13.99
CA LEU A 19 -11.25 7.82 13.18
C LEU A 19 -10.97 7.40 11.73
N THR A 20 -9.73 7.52 11.25
CA THR A 20 -9.36 7.22 9.86
C THR A 20 -8.71 5.85 9.68
N ARG A 21 -8.71 5.01 10.73
CA ARG A 21 -8.21 3.63 10.66
C ARG A 21 -9.32 2.69 10.20
N PHE A 22 -9.19 2.14 8.99
CA PHE A 22 -10.11 1.17 8.43
C PHE A 22 -9.36 -0.04 7.84
N ILE A 23 -10.09 -1.14 7.62
CA ILE A 23 -9.60 -2.33 6.93
C ILE A 23 -10.34 -2.44 5.61
N ARG A 24 -9.60 -2.68 4.51
CA ARG A 24 -10.17 -3.03 3.21
C ARG A 24 -9.82 -4.49 2.92
N VAL A 25 -10.80 -5.24 2.41
CA VAL A 25 -10.61 -6.62 1.97
C VAL A 25 -10.95 -6.68 0.49
N HIS A 26 -9.97 -7.07 -0.32
CA HIS A 26 -10.16 -7.23 -1.76
C HIS A 26 -10.16 -8.71 -2.11
N ARG A 27 -11.13 -9.15 -2.91
CA ARG A 27 -11.18 -10.49 -3.50
C ARG A 27 -11.17 -10.34 -5.01
N TYR A 28 -10.09 -10.79 -5.62
CA TYR A 28 -9.88 -10.73 -7.07
C TYR A 28 -10.23 -12.08 -7.69
N PRO A 29 -11.32 -12.20 -8.49
CA PRO A 29 -11.70 -13.45 -9.13
C PRO A 29 -10.69 -13.86 -10.21
N GLN A 30 -10.69 -15.15 -10.57
CA GLN A 30 -9.92 -15.62 -11.71
C GLN A 30 -10.48 -15.01 -13.00
N ILE A 31 -9.62 -14.35 -13.77
CA ILE A 31 -9.97 -13.79 -15.07
C ILE A 31 -9.78 -14.86 -16.15
N PRO A 32 -10.78 -15.12 -17.01
CA PRO A 32 -10.64 -16.05 -18.13
C PRO A 32 -9.48 -15.68 -19.05
N LYS A 33 -8.77 -16.70 -19.58
CA LYS A 33 -7.67 -16.49 -20.54
C LYS A 33 -8.15 -15.64 -21.72
N GLY A 34 -7.43 -14.56 -22.00
CA GLY A 34 -7.72 -13.64 -23.12
C GLY A 34 -8.38 -12.32 -22.72
N ASN A 35 -8.89 -12.20 -21.48
CA ASN A 35 -9.38 -10.94 -20.96
C ASN A 35 -8.29 -10.26 -20.12
N GLN A 36 -8.04 -8.98 -20.38
CA GLN A 36 -7.27 -8.12 -19.49
C GLN A 36 -8.27 -7.39 -18.58
N ALA A 37 -8.26 -7.69 -17.28
CA ALA A 37 -9.02 -6.90 -16.31
C ALA A 37 -8.05 -6.18 -15.37
N TRP A 38 -8.17 -4.86 -15.31
CA TRP A 38 -7.57 -4.04 -14.27
C TRP A 38 -8.63 -3.88 -13.18
N GLU A 39 -8.62 -4.77 -12.18
CA GLU A 39 -9.66 -4.75 -11.15
C GLU A 39 -9.48 -3.57 -10.19
N VAL A 40 -8.23 -3.14 -9.97
CA VAL A 40 -7.91 -1.85 -9.34
C VAL A 40 -7.05 -1.05 -10.31
N GLY A 41 -7.51 0.14 -10.64
CA GLY A 41 -6.78 1.06 -11.51
C GLY A 41 -5.48 1.57 -10.89
N VAL A 42 -4.67 2.24 -11.70
CA VAL A 42 -3.45 2.92 -11.24
C VAL A 42 -3.83 4.01 -10.24
N HIS A 43 -3.25 3.97 -9.04
CA HIS A 43 -3.52 4.95 -7.98
C HIS A 43 -2.37 5.03 -6.97
N THR A 44 -2.42 6.07 -6.13
CA THR A 44 -1.69 6.17 -4.86
C THR A 44 -2.67 6.03 -3.70
N ASP A 45 -2.16 5.65 -2.53
CA ASP A 45 -2.97 5.61 -1.31
C ASP A 45 -2.98 6.97 -0.63
N SER A 46 -4.16 7.54 -0.40
CA SER A 46 -4.29 8.80 0.36
C SER A 46 -4.04 8.65 1.87
N THR A 47 -3.55 7.52 2.33
CA THR A 47 -3.27 7.24 3.75
C THR A 47 -1.90 7.79 4.17
N VAL A 48 -1.61 7.76 5.46
CA VAL A 48 -0.22 7.87 5.94
C VAL A 48 0.54 6.57 5.63
N LEU A 49 -0.06 5.44 6.00
CA LEU A 49 0.54 4.13 5.90
C LEU A 49 -0.54 3.12 5.53
N SER A 50 -0.27 2.27 4.54
CA SER A 50 -1.06 1.08 4.26
C SER A 50 -0.24 -0.16 4.58
N ILE A 51 -0.85 -1.11 5.29
CA ILE A 51 -0.25 -2.41 5.62
C ILE A 51 -1.08 -3.46 4.90
N LEU A 52 -0.45 -4.22 4.01
CA LEU A 52 -1.13 -5.19 3.16
C LEU A 52 -0.63 -6.60 3.47
N ASN A 53 -1.59 -7.51 3.63
CA ASN A 53 -1.36 -8.94 3.55
C ASN A 53 -1.91 -9.43 2.20
N GLN A 54 -1.08 -10.09 1.40
CA GLN A 54 -1.47 -10.59 0.08
C GLN A 54 -1.31 -12.10 -0.02
N GLU A 55 -2.04 -12.71 -0.95
CA GLU A 55 -1.90 -14.12 -1.27
C GLU A 55 -0.62 -14.42 -2.06
N GLN A 56 -0.25 -15.70 -2.15
CA GLN A 56 0.96 -16.14 -2.86
C GLN A 56 0.84 -16.11 -4.39
N LEU A 57 -0.36 -15.90 -4.93
CA LEU A 57 -0.60 -15.78 -6.37
C LEU A 57 0.00 -14.51 -6.98
N GLY A 58 0.18 -13.45 -6.18
CA GLY A 58 0.66 -12.15 -6.64
C GLY A 58 -0.42 -11.31 -7.33
N GLY A 59 0.01 -10.36 -8.15
CA GLY A 59 -0.87 -9.42 -8.87
C GLY A 59 -0.59 -7.96 -8.54
N LEU A 60 -0.04 -7.66 -7.37
CA LEU A 60 0.39 -6.31 -7.03
C LEU A 60 1.60 -5.87 -7.87
N GLN A 61 1.51 -4.67 -8.44
CA GLN A 61 2.60 -4.02 -9.16
C GLN A 61 2.80 -2.61 -8.60
N VAL A 62 4.05 -2.17 -8.54
CA VAL A 62 4.42 -0.80 -8.17
C VAL A 62 5.06 -0.10 -9.35
N PHE A 63 4.75 1.18 -9.55
CA PHE A 63 5.35 1.96 -10.62
C PHE A 63 6.56 2.73 -10.08
N LYS A 64 7.75 2.45 -10.64
CA LYS A 64 9.01 3.11 -10.27
C LYS A 64 9.93 3.19 -11.48
N ASP A 65 10.65 4.30 -11.62
CA ASP A 65 11.62 4.52 -12.71
C ASP A 65 11.01 4.28 -14.11
N ASN A 66 9.79 4.79 -14.31
CA ASN A 66 8.96 4.63 -15.51
C ASN A 66 8.64 3.17 -15.89
N LYS A 67 8.64 2.26 -14.92
CA LYS A 67 8.35 0.84 -15.14
C LYS A 67 7.44 0.28 -14.08
N TRP A 68 6.58 -0.65 -14.50
CA TRP A 68 5.81 -1.49 -13.58
C TRP A 68 6.69 -2.62 -13.08
N ILE A 69 6.85 -2.71 -11.77
CA ILE A 69 7.65 -3.71 -11.08
C ILE A 69 6.67 -4.63 -10.32
N PRO A 70 6.63 -5.93 -10.60
CA PRO A 70 5.80 -6.86 -9.84
C PRO A 70 6.34 -7.02 -8.42
N VAL A 71 5.44 -6.96 -7.44
CA VAL A 71 5.79 -7.22 -6.04
C VAL A 71 5.71 -8.73 -5.82
N LYS A 72 6.87 -9.37 -5.66
CA LYS A 72 6.94 -10.81 -5.41
C LYS A 72 6.27 -11.16 -4.07
N PRO A 73 5.27 -12.06 -4.05
CA PRO A 73 4.72 -12.57 -2.81
C PRO A 73 5.78 -13.26 -1.97
N MET A 74 5.75 -13.02 -0.66
CA MET A 74 6.66 -13.61 0.31
C MET A 74 5.85 -14.11 1.50
N ALA A 75 6.03 -15.39 1.82
CA ALA A 75 5.38 -16.00 2.98
C ALA A 75 5.78 -15.27 4.27
N ASP A 76 4.86 -15.23 5.23
CA ASP A 76 5.05 -14.64 6.56
C ASP A 76 5.52 -13.18 6.54
N SER A 77 5.09 -12.43 5.51
CA SER A 77 5.46 -11.03 5.34
C SER A 77 4.26 -10.13 5.12
N LEU A 78 4.43 -8.85 5.48
CA LEU A 78 3.48 -7.79 5.19
C LEU A 78 4.16 -6.77 4.28
N ILE A 79 3.39 -6.21 3.35
CA ILE A 79 3.83 -5.09 2.53
C ILE A 79 3.45 -3.80 3.25
N ILE A 80 4.41 -2.87 3.29
CA ILE A 80 4.21 -1.53 3.82
C ILE A 80 4.27 -0.55 2.64
N ASN A 81 3.17 0.17 2.41
CA ASN A 81 3.10 1.26 1.43
C ASN A 81 3.03 2.62 2.16
N LEU A 82 3.81 3.59 1.70
CA LEU A 82 3.80 4.96 2.21
C LEU A 82 2.88 5.81 1.33
N GLY A 83 1.76 6.23 1.90
CA GLY A 83 0.75 6.99 1.17
C GLY A 83 1.06 8.49 1.08
N ASP A 84 0.17 9.21 0.41
CA ASP A 84 0.34 10.62 0.05
C ASP A 84 0.50 11.52 1.27
N MET A 85 -0.21 11.23 2.37
CA MET A 85 -0.12 12.02 3.61
C MET A 85 1.27 11.96 4.25
N MET A 86 2.03 10.88 4.02
CA MET A 86 3.44 10.80 4.46
C MET A 86 4.39 11.55 3.55
N GLN A 87 4.04 11.72 2.28
CA GLN A 87 4.85 12.46 1.31
C GLN A 87 4.67 13.98 1.43
N GLY A 88 3.68 14.44 2.19
CA GLY A 88 3.43 15.88 2.42
C GLY A 88 2.91 16.61 1.19
N LYS A 89 2.23 15.89 0.29
CA LYS A 89 1.55 16.47 -0.88
C LYS A 89 0.12 16.89 -0.54
#